data_AF-A0A1Q3C7F3-F1
#
_entry.id   AF-A0A1Q3C7F3-F1
#
_cell.length_a   1.000
_cell.length_b   1.000
_cell.length_c   1.000
_cell.angle_alpha   90.00
_cell.angle_beta   90.00
_cell.angle_gamma   90.00
#
_symmetry.space_group_name_H-M   'P 1'
#
loop_
_entity.id
_entity.type
_entity.pdbx_description
1 polymer ?
#
loop_
_entity_poly.entity_id
_entity_poly.type
_entity_poly.pdbx_seq_one_letter_code
_entity_poly.pdbx_strand_id
1 'polypeptide(L)'
;MFTRFTNITNALQALGKVYTNSEMVRKILRCLPRIWMPKVTAIEEAKDLKTLPLEDLLGSLMTHELSIMKKDDEEEMERKKKKIVALKSSANEEIEEDSDQEMALITRRFKKFLASKKNFGGK
;
A
#
# COMPACT_ATOMS: atom_id res chain seq x y z
N MET A 1 8.34 12.47 -8.23
CA MET A 1 8.90 13.71 -7.64
C MET A 1 10.09 14.28 -8.43
N PHE A 2 10.98 13.42 -8.92
CA PHE A 2 12.26 13.83 -9.52
C PHE A 2 12.14 14.61 -10.84
N THR A 3 11.28 14.19 -11.76
CA THR A 3 11.08 14.87 -13.05
C THR A 3 10.72 16.34 -12.90
N ARG A 4 9.84 16.67 -11.94
CA ARG A 4 9.47 18.06 -11.66
C ARG A 4 10.64 18.86 -11.12
N PHE A 5 11.47 18.27 -10.26
CA PHE A 5 12.68 18.93 -9.76
C PHE A 5 13.61 19.26 -10.92
N THR A 6 13.99 18.28 -11.73
CA THR A 6 14.88 18.45 -12.89
C THR A 6 14.38 19.49 -13.87
N ASN A 7 13.08 19.49 -14.20
CA ASN A 7 12.49 20.48 -15.10
C ASN A 7 12.65 21.91 -14.55
N ILE A 8 12.45 22.11 -13.24
CA ILE A 8 12.62 23.40 -12.59
C ILE A 8 14.09 23.82 -12.59
N THR A 9 15.02 22.92 -12.26
CA THR A 9 16.46 23.23 -12.26
C THR A 9 16.95 23.59 -13.66
N ASN A 10 16.49 22.87 -14.68
CA ASN A 10 16.83 23.13 -16.07
C ASN A 10 16.29 24.49 -16.55
N ALA A 11 15.04 24.82 -16.21
CA ALA A 11 14.46 26.12 -16.52
C ALA A 11 15.21 27.26 -15.82
N LEU A 12 15.60 27.08 -14.56
CA LEU A 12 16.39 28.07 -13.83
C LEU A 12 17.79 28.24 -14.41
N GLN A 13 18.42 27.15 -14.84
CA GLN A 13 19.71 27.18 -15.53
C GLN A 13 19.63 27.97 -16.84
N ALA A 14 18.55 27.79 -17.62
CA ALA A 14 18.31 28.57 -18.84
C ALA A 14 18.13 30.07 -18.56
N LEU A 15 17.65 30.44 -17.37
CA LEU A 15 17.53 31.82 -16.88
C LEU A 15 18.82 32.34 -16.22
N GLY A 16 19.93 31.60 -16.30
CA GLY A 16 21.23 31.98 -15.75
C GLY A 16 21.43 31.64 -14.27
N LYS A 17 20.47 30.96 -13.62
CA LYS A 17 20.59 30.52 -12.24
C LYS A 17 20.99 29.05 -12.16
N VAL A 18 22.27 28.81 -11.89
CA VAL A 18 22.82 27.47 -11.71
C VAL A 18 22.91 27.14 -10.21
N TYR A 19 22.50 25.93 -9.83
CA TYR A 19 22.71 25.42 -8.48
C TYR A 19 23.88 24.46 -8.46
N THR A 20 24.70 24.55 -7.43
CA THR A 20 25.71 23.53 -7.13
C THR A 20 25.05 22.23 -6.69
N ASN A 21 25.78 21.12 -6.81
CA ASN A 21 25.29 19.81 -6.37
C ASN A 21 24.83 19.83 -4.89
N SER A 22 25.64 20.41 -4.00
CA SER A 22 25.30 20.55 -2.58
C SER A 22 24.01 21.35 -2.33
N GLU A 23 23.72 22.36 -3.14
CA GLU A 23 22.48 23.12 -3.04
C GLU A 23 21.29 22.30 -3.51
N MET A 24 21.44 21.55 -4.59
CA MET A 24 20.40 20.65 -5.09
C MET A 24 20.07 19.58 -4.04
N VAL A 25 21.08 18.92 -3.47
CA VAL A 25 20.94 17.92 -2.40
C VAL A 25 20.13 18.47 -1.22
N ARG A 26 20.54 19.62 -0.67
CA ARG A 26 19.82 20.24 0.46
C ARG A 26 18.39 20.64 0.10
N LYS A 27 18.17 21.15 -1.11
CA LYS A 27 16.83 21.53 -1.57
C LYS A 27 15.91 20.32 -1.70
N ILE A 28 16.41 19.20 -2.23
CA ILE A 28 15.63 17.97 -2.34
C ILE A 28 15.21 17.49 -0.96
N LEU A 29 16.17 17.34 -0.03
CA LEU A 29 15.89 16.89 1.34
C LEU A 29 14.86 17.78 2.04
N ARG A 30 14.96 19.11 1.88
CA ARG A 30 14.02 20.08 2.47
C ARG A 30 12.61 20.02 1.86
N CYS A 31 12.45 19.50 0.65
CA CYS A 31 11.16 19.40 -0.03
C CYS A 31 10.44 18.06 0.22
N LEU A 32 11.06 17.13 0.95
CA LEU A 32 10.45 15.84 1.23
C LEU A 32 9.30 15.94 2.25
N PRO A 33 8.24 15.13 2.12
CA PRO A 33 7.16 15.09 3.09
C PRO A 33 7.64 14.65 4.48
N ARG A 34 6.89 15.02 5.54
CA ARG A 34 7.26 14.69 6.94
C ARG A 34 7.48 13.20 7.21
N ILE A 35 6.80 12.31 6.49
CA ILE A 35 6.99 10.86 6.65
C ILE A 35 8.41 10.39 6.27
N TRP A 36 9.14 11.20 5.51
CA TRP A 36 10.53 10.94 5.13
C TRP A 36 11.55 11.44 6.16
N MET A 37 11.12 12.13 7.22
CA MET A 37 12.04 12.69 8.22
C MET A 37 13.04 11.68 8.79
N PRO A 38 12.64 10.44 9.16
CA PRO A 38 13.60 9.44 9.64
C PRO A 38 14.69 9.13 8.61
N LYS A 39 14.34 9.09 7.32
CA LYS A 39 15.28 8.85 6.22
C LYS A 39 16.19 10.06 6.00
N VAL A 40 15.65 11.28 6.10
CA VAL A 40 16.43 12.53 6.00
C VAL A 40 17.47 12.59 7.11
N THR A 41 17.06 12.39 8.37
CA THR A 41 17.97 12.38 9.52
C THR A 41 19.07 11.33 9.35
N ALA A 42 18.73 10.11 8.94
CA ALA A 42 19.74 9.07 8.69
C ALA A 42 20.75 9.44 7.59
N ILE A 43 20.33 10.18 6.55
CA ILE A 43 21.23 10.67 5.49
C ILE A 43 22.15 11.77 6.04
N GLU A 44 21.58 12.70 6.82
CA GLU A 44 22.33 13.81 7.42
C GLU A 44 23.37 13.34 8.44
N GLU A 45 23.07 12.27 9.19
CA GLU A 45 24.00 11.67 10.15
C GLU A 45 25.09 10.83 9.47
N ALA A 46 24.75 10.11 8.40
CA ALA A 46 25.66 9.14 7.78
C ALA A 46 26.55 9.74 6.68
N LYS A 47 26.15 10.85 6.05
CA LYS A 47 26.81 11.39 4.86
C LYS A 47 27.03 12.90 4.93
N ASP A 48 28.13 13.37 4.37
CA ASP A 48 28.36 14.81 4.19
C ASP A 48 27.59 15.32 2.95
N LEU A 49 26.58 16.16 3.18
CA LEU A 49 25.74 16.74 2.12
C LEU A 49 26.50 17.65 1.14
N LYS A 50 27.72 18.09 1.48
CA LYS A 50 28.54 18.90 0.57
C LYS A 50 29.18 18.07 -0.53
N THR A 51 29.49 16.81 -0.23
CA THR A 51 30.25 15.90 -1.10
C THR A 51 29.39 14.78 -1.67
N LEU A 52 28.20 14.56 -1.12
CA LEU A 52 27.23 13.57 -1.58
C LEU A 52 26.86 13.78 -3.06
N PRO A 53 27.13 12.79 -3.94
CA PRO A 53 26.66 12.82 -5.32
C PRO A 53 25.14 12.87 -5.37
N LEU A 54 24.61 13.58 -6.36
CA LEU A 54 23.17 13.81 -6.48
C LEU A 54 22.47 12.50 -6.86
N GLU A 55 23.11 11.73 -7.74
CA GLU A 55 22.67 10.44 -8.24
C GLU A 55 22.52 9.43 -7.09
N ASP A 56 23.47 9.41 -6.16
CA ASP A 56 23.44 8.55 -4.97
C ASP A 56 22.28 8.91 -4.04
N LEU A 57 22.05 10.21 -3.82
CA LEU A 57 20.90 10.67 -3.05
C LEU A 57 19.60 10.19 -3.69
N LEU A 58 19.47 10.38 -5.00
CA LEU A 58 18.27 10.03 -5.75
C LEU A 58 18.00 8.53 -5.75
N GLY A 59 19.03 7.71 -5.94
CA GLY A 59 18.91 6.25 -5.85
C GLY A 59 18.45 5.79 -4.47
N SER A 60 19.00 6.38 -3.40
CA SER A 60 18.58 6.10 -2.02
C SER A 60 17.11 6.48 -1.77
N LEU A 61 16.67 7.63 -2.31
CA LEU A 61 15.29 8.10 -2.17
C LEU A 61 14.32 7.21 -2.96
N MET A 62 14.62 6.88 -4.22
CA MET A 62 13.77 5.97 -5.03
C MET A 62 13.62 4.59 -4.40
N THR A 63 14.71 4.04 -3.85
CA THR A 63 14.66 2.75 -3.16
C THR A 63 13.76 2.81 -1.92
N HIS A 64 13.80 3.93 -1.19
CA HIS A 64 12.94 4.11 -0.03
C HIS A 64 11.47 4.31 -0.42
N GLU A 65 11.19 5.02 -1.51
CA GLU A 65 9.83 5.19 -2.06
C GLU A 65 9.19 3.82 -2.36
N LEU A 66 9.92 2.96 -3.07
CA LEU A 66 9.48 1.60 -3.38
C LEU A 66 9.26 0.75 -2.12
N SER A 67 10.09 0.94 -1.09
CA SER A 67 9.93 0.23 0.18
C SER A 67 8.71 0.71 0.97
N ILE A 68 8.35 1.99 0.91
CA ILE A 68 7.15 2.52 1.58
C ILE A 68 5.91 1.96 0.89
N MET A 69 5.85 2.01 -0.44
CA MET A 69 4.71 1.49 -1.22
C MET A 69 4.42 0.01 -0.93
N LYS A 70 5.46 -0.83 -0.84
CA LYS A 70 5.29 -2.25 -0.49
C LYS A 70 4.69 -2.45 0.91
N LYS A 71 5.12 -1.64 1.88
CA LYS A 71 4.59 -1.72 3.25
C LYS A 71 3.13 -1.28 3.30
N ASP A 72 2.76 -0.24 2.56
CA ASP A 72 1.37 0.23 2.47
C ASP A 72 0.46 -0.86 1.87
N ASP A 73 0.91 -1.55 0.81
CA ASP A 73 0.19 -2.67 0.19
C ASP A 73 0.02 -3.85 1.16
N GLU A 74 1.09 -4.21 1.89
CA GLU A 74 1.07 -5.26 2.91
C GLU A 74 0.13 -4.91 4.08
N GLU A 75 0.19 -3.67 4.58
CA GLU A 75 -0.69 -3.17 5.63
C GLU A 75 -2.15 -3.13 5.17
N GLU A 76 -2.43 -2.73 3.92
CA GLU A 76 -3.78 -2.73 3.38
C GLU A 76 -4.33 -4.16 3.28
N MET A 77 -3.52 -5.11 2.81
CA MET A 77 -3.88 -6.52 2.77
C MET A 77 -4.12 -7.08 4.18
N GLU A 78 -3.34 -6.68 5.17
CA GLU A 78 -3.53 -7.10 6.56
C GLU A 78 -4.79 -6.48 7.18
N ARG A 79 -5.08 -5.21 6.91
CA ARG A 79 -6.34 -4.54 7.31
C ARG A 79 -7.56 -5.21 6.66
N LYS A 80 -7.47 -5.60 5.39
CA LYS A 80 -8.52 -6.38 4.70
C LYS A 80 -8.73 -7.74 5.36
N LYS A 81 -7.65 -8.47 5.67
CA LYS A 81 -7.73 -9.75 6.40
C LYS A 81 -8.36 -9.60 7.78
N LYS A 82 -7.95 -8.59 8.57
CA LYS A 82 -8.51 -8.30 9.90
C LYS A 82 -10.01 -7.96 9.84
N LYS A 83 -10.46 -7.19 8.84
CA LYS A 83 -11.89 -6.91 8.61
C LYS A 83 -12.69 -8.17 8.27
N ILE A 84 -12.12 -9.07 7.46
CA ILE A 84 -12.75 -10.37 7.14
C ILE A 84 -12.88 -11.23 8.41
N VAL A 85 -11.86 -11.26 9.28
CA VAL A 85 -11.90 -12.03 10.54
C VAL A 85 -12.96 -11.47 11.50
N ALA A 86 -13.07 -10.16 11.66
CA ALA A 86 -14.12 -9.54 12.49
C ALA A 86 -15.54 -9.79 11.97
N LEU A 87 -15.72 -9.95 10.65
CA LEU A 87 -16.98 -10.34 10.05
C LEU A 87 -17.30 -11.83 10.27
N LYS A 88 -16.29 -12.69 10.39
CA LYS A 88 -16.47 -14.11 10.72
C LYS A 88 -16.73 -14.35 12.20
N SER A 89 -16.28 -13.48 13.10
CA SER A 89 -16.49 -13.65 14.55
C SER A 89 -17.92 -13.36 15.04
N SER A 90 -18.86 -12.99 14.17
CA SER A 90 -20.29 -12.91 14.52
C SER A 90 -21.07 -14.21 14.28
N ALA A 91 -20.40 -15.26 13.80
CA ALA A 91 -20.94 -16.60 13.76
C ALA A 91 -19.87 -17.55 14.30
N ASN A 92 -20.28 -18.39 15.25
CA ASN A 92 -19.54 -19.54 15.77
C ASN A 92 -18.60 -19.32 16.97
N GLU A 93 -19.19 -19.25 18.17
CA GLU A 93 -18.83 -20.24 19.18
C GLU A 93 -19.45 -21.60 18.73
N GLU A 94 -18.71 -22.69 18.94
CA GLU A 94 -19.14 -24.10 18.72
C GLU A 94 -19.08 -24.65 17.28
N ILE A 95 -17.87 -24.77 16.70
CA ILE A 95 -17.66 -25.75 15.61
C ILE A 95 -17.02 -26.98 16.25
N GLU A 96 -17.83 -27.96 16.60
CA GLU A 96 -17.41 -29.36 16.65
C GLU A 96 -18.63 -30.30 16.68
N GLU A 97 -19.58 -30.15 15.72
CA GLU A 97 -20.59 -31.18 15.38
C GLU A 97 -21.56 -30.81 14.22
N ASP A 98 -21.38 -29.69 13.49
CA ASP A 98 -22.46 -29.15 12.61
C ASP A 98 -22.34 -29.46 11.10
N SER A 99 -21.29 -30.14 10.62
CA SER A 99 -21.14 -30.40 9.16
C SER A 99 -22.28 -31.28 8.61
N ASP A 100 -22.74 -32.28 9.37
CA ASP A 100 -23.82 -33.18 8.95
C ASP A 100 -25.20 -32.51 9.03
N GLN A 101 -25.38 -31.62 10.01
CA GLN A 101 -26.60 -30.84 10.16
C GLN A 101 -26.69 -29.75 9.09
N GLU A 102 -25.57 -29.12 8.70
CA GLU A 102 -25.53 -28.17 7.59
C GLU A 102 -25.84 -28.86 6.24
N MET A 103 -25.24 -30.03 5.98
CA MET A 103 -25.59 -30.90 4.83
C MET A 103 -27.08 -31.29 4.83
N ALA A 104 -27.64 -31.62 5.99
CA ALA A 104 -29.07 -31.94 6.12
C ALA A 104 -29.98 -30.74 5.83
N LEU A 105 -29.60 -29.54 6.27
CA LEU A 105 -30.33 -28.30 6.02
C LEU A 105 -30.27 -27.90 4.54
N ILE A 106 -29.10 -28.02 3.90
CA ILE A 106 -28.94 -27.80 2.45
C ILE A 106 -29.79 -28.80 1.68
N THR A 107 -29.73 -30.09 2.02
CA THR A 107 -30.52 -31.15 1.38
C THR A 107 -32.03 -30.93 1.55
N ARG A 108 -32.47 -30.48 2.74
CA ARG A 108 -33.87 -30.17 3.03
C ARG A 108 -34.36 -28.96 2.22
N ARG A 109 -33.55 -27.91 2.10
CA ARG A 109 -33.86 -26.74 1.26
C ARG A 109 -33.93 -27.13 -0.22
N PHE A 110 -33.00 -27.96 -0.68
CA PHE A 110 -32.97 -28.45 -2.06
C PHE A 110 -34.18 -29.33 -2.39
N LYS A 111 -34.57 -30.26 -1.50
CA LYS A 111 -35.80 -31.04 -1.63
C LYS A 111 -37.06 -30.16 -1.67
N LYS A 112 -37.13 -29.14 -0.82
CA LYS A 112 -38.27 -28.21 -0.78
C LYS A 112 -38.36 -27.38 -2.07
N PHE A 113 -37.21 -26.96 -2.62
CA PHE A 113 -37.14 -26.26 -3.90
C PHE A 113 -37.59 -27.14 -5.07
N LEU A 114 -37.14 -28.41 -5.13
CA LEU A 114 -37.57 -29.36 -6.14
C LEU A 114 -39.08 -29.69 -6.03
N ALA A 115 -39.60 -29.83 -4.80
CA ALA A 115 -41.02 -30.04 -4.56
C ALA A 115 -41.87 -28.82 -4.95
N SER A 116 -41.41 -27.61 -4.66
CA SER A 116 -42.08 -26.37 -5.11
C SER A 116 -42.03 -26.21 -6.63
N LYS A 117 -40.98 -26.68 -7.31
CA LYS A 117 -40.89 -26.63 -8.78
C LYS A 117 -41.83 -27.62 -9.47
N LYS A 118 -42.21 -28.73 -8.81
CA LYS A 118 -43.21 -29.69 -9.32
C LYS A 118 -44.63 -29.10 -9.42
N ASN A 119 -44.90 -27.99 -8.72
CA ASN A 119 -46.20 -27.31 -8.74
C ASN A 119 -46.26 -26.11 -9.72
N PHE A 120 -45.19 -25.86 -10.49
CA PHE A 120 -45.09 -24.71 -11.43
C PHE A 120 -44.87 -25.11 -12.90
N GLY A 121 -45.06 -26.39 -13.26
CA GLY A 121 -45.10 -26.87 -14.65
C GLY A 121 -46.41 -27.61 -14.89
N GLY A 122 -47.46 -26.83 -15.18
CA GLY A 122 -48.84 -27.32 -15.22
C GLY A 122 -49.29 -28.02 -16.50
N LYS A 123 -50.62 -28.16 -16.54
CA LYS A 123 -51.51 -28.72 -17.57
C LYS A 123 -51.74 -30.21 -17.49
#